data_AF-A0A3D3UXW8-F1
#
_entry.id   AF-A0A3D3UXW8-F1
#
_cell.length_a   1.000
_cell.length_b   1.000
_cell.length_c   1.000
_cell.angle_alpha   90.00
_cell.angle_beta   90.00
_cell.angle_gamma   90.00
#
_symmetry.space_group_name_H-M   'P 1'
#
loop_
_entity.id
_entity.type
_entity.pdbx_description
1 polymer ?
#
loop_
_entity_poly.entity_id
_entity_poly.type
_entity_poly.pdbx_seq_one_letter_code
_entity_poly.pdbx_strand_id
1 'polypeptide(L)'
;MGKVDSVEKILEYAISREVEAYYFCLALAGRVDTPRMRQVFEDMAAEELEHKEKLELEMIKMGKTLPTQQMPEGRPESEYIISDSDAPLDMDYADMLLLGVEKEDAAFRMYVNLIPNVHDEESREVLLALAQEEVRHKLRFETEYDMLRKKA
;
A
#
# COMPACT_ATOMS: atom_id res chain seq x y z
N MET A 1 -25.82 -0.96 16.61
CA MET A 1 -24.93 -0.90 15.43
C MET A 1 -23.78 -1.86 15.67
N GLY A 2 -23.62 -2.85 14.80
CA GLY A 2 -22.86 -4.07 15.06
C GLY A 2 -21.46 -4.04 14.44
N LYS A 3 -20.55 -4.86 15.00
CA LYS A 3 -19.18 -5.11 14.53
C LYS A 3 -18.98 -5.24 13.01
N VAL A 4 -20.01 -5.63 12.26
CA VAL A 4 -19.95 -5.84 10.80
C VAL A 4 -19.74 -4.52 10.04
N ASP A 5 -20.38 -3.43 10.48
CA ASP A 5 -20.25 -2.10 9.84
C ASP A 5 -18.84 -1.52 10.02
N SER A 6 -18.09 -1.97 11.04
CA SER A 6 -16.70 -1.57 11.22
C SER A 6 -15.74 -2.34 10.34
N VAL A 7 -15.96 -3.63 10.07
CA VAL A 7 -15.04 -4.43 9.24
C VAL A 7 -15.09 -4.02 7.79
N GLU A 8 -16.30 -3.79 7.26
CA GLU A 8 -16.52 -3.28 5.90
C GLU A 8 -15.76 -1.98 5.66
N LYS A 9 -15.92 -1.00 6.56
CA LYS A 9 -15.21 0.28 6.46
C LYS A 9 -13.70 0.15 6.57
N ILE A 10 -13.20 -0.79 7.37
CA ILE A 10 -11.75 -1.03 7.46
C ILE A 10 -11.25 -1.69 6.19
N LEU A 11 -12.01 -2.59 5.55
CA LEU A 11 -11.65 -3.18 4.26
C LEU A 11 -11.69 -2.14 3.12
N GLU A 12 -12.71 -1.29 3.07
CA GLU A 12 -12.78 -0.17 2.12
C GLU A 12 -11.58 0.76 2.28
N TYR A 13 -11.25 1.10 3.53
CA TYR A 13 -10.05 1.88 3.84
C TYR A 13 -8.79 1.13 3.41
N ALA A 14 -8.67 -0.17 3.68
CA ALA A 14 -7.51 -0.96 3.27
C ALA A 14 -7.34 -0.97 1.74
N ILE A 15 -8.41 -1.20 0.99
CA ILE A 15 -8.43 -1.13 -0.48
C ILE A 15 -7.98 0.25 -0.98
N SER A 16 -8.38 1.34 -0.30
CA SER A 16 -7.89 2.67 -0.67
C SER A 16 -6.41 2.88 -0.39
N ARG A 17 -5.89 2.29 0.69
CA ARG A 17 -4.46 2.30 0.99
C ARG A 17 -3.64 1.55 -0.05
N GLU A 18 -4.11 0.40 -0.55
CA GLU A 18 -3.43 -0.34 -1.62
C GLU A 18 -3.33 0.46 -2.92
N VAL A 19 -4.41 1.17 -3.29
CA VAL A 19 -4.41 2.04 -4.48
C VAL A 19 -3.43 3.22 -4.30
N GLU A 20 -3.38 3.81 -3.11
CA GLU A 20 -2.40 4.85 -2.81
C GLU A 20 -0.95 4.32 -2.86
N ALA A 21 -0.70 3.14 -2.30
CA ALA A 21 0.61 2.49 -2.31
C ALA A 21 1.06 2.17 -3.75
N TYR A 22 0.16 1.67 -4.60
CA TYR A 22 0.41 1.48 -6.03
C TYR A 22 0.94 2.75 -6.70
N TYR A 23 0.23 3.86 -6.56
CA TYR A 23 0.64 5.12 -7.18
C TYR A 23 1.90 5.71 -6.55
N PHE A 24 2.10 5.50 -5.25
CA PHE A 24 3.31 5.90 -4.55
C PHE A 24 4.55 5.17 -5.08
N CYS A 25 4.47 3.84 -5.25
CA CYS A 25 5.52 3.03 -5.85
C CYS A 25 5.80 3.46 -7.30
N LEU A 26 4.78 3.74 -8.11
CA LEU A 26 4.98 4.29 -9.46
C LEU A 26 5.66 5.66 -9.47
N ALA A 27 5.32 6.54 -8.52
CA ALA A 27 5.97 7.84 -8.40
C ALA A 27 7.48 7.69 -8.07
N LEU A 28 7.83 6.75 -7.18
CA LEU A 28 9.22 6.42 -6.87
C LEU A 28 9.97 5.82 -8.06
N ALA A 29 9.34 4.90 -8.80
CA ALA A 29 9.89 4.33 -10.03
C ALA A 29 10.26 5.42 -11.07
N GLY A 30 9.46 6.50 -11.11
CA GLY A 30 9.71 7.67 -11.95
C GLY A 30 10.88 8.55 -11.51
N ARG A 31 11.29 8.49 -10.23
CA ARG A 31 12.37 9.32 -9.67
C ARG A 31 13.71 8.62 -9.56
N VAL A 32 13.77 7.31 -9.79
CA VAL A 32 15.04 6.55 -9.77
C VAL A 32 15.73 6.52 -11.13
N ASP A 33 17.05 6.75 -11.11
CA ASP A 33 17.89 6.72 -12.31
C ASP A 33 18.27 5.30 -12.75
N THR A 34 18.37 4.37 -11.80
CA THR A 34 18.86 3.02 -12.08
C THR A 34 17.73 2.13 -12.58
N PRO A 35 17.84 1.52 -13.78
CA PRO A 35 16.77 0.67 -14.34
C PRO A 35 16.36 -0.48 -13.42
N ARG A 36 17.34 -1.08 -12.72
CA ARG A 36 17.07 -2.12 -11.73
C ARG A 36 16.18 -1.65 -10.59
N MET A 37 16.41 -0.44 -10.07
CA MET A 37 15.61 0.08 -8.95
C MET A 37 14.23 0.54 -9.42
N ARG A 38 14.15 1.07 -10.65
CA ARG A 38 12.86 1.35 -11.29
C ARG A 38 11.99 0.11 -11.33
N GLN A 39 12.55 -1.00 -11.79
CA GLN A 39 11.85 -2.26 -11.86
C GLN A 39 11.40 -2.75 -10.49
N VAL A 40 12.22 -2.60 -9.44
CA VAL A 40 11.83 -2.98 -8.06
C VAL A 40 10.57 -2.23 -7.62
N PHE A 41 10.48 -0.92 -7.87
CA PHE A 41 9.29 -0.15 -7.49
C PHE A 41 8.08 -0.42 -8.41
N GLU A 42 8.30 -0.71 -9.70
CA GLU A 42 7.23 -1.14 -10.60
C GLU A 42 6.65 -2.50 -10.19
N ASP A 43 7.51 -3.43 -9.77
CA ASP A 43 7.12 -4.75 -9.25
C ASP A 43 6.35 -4.59 -7.92
N MET A 44 6.80 -3.73 -7.01
CA MET A 44 6.06 -3.40 -5.78
C MET A 44 4.68 -2.82 -6.09
N ALA A 45 4.59 -1.89 -7.04
CA ALA A 45 3.31 -1.34 -7.46
C ALA A 45 2.37 -2.47 -7.95
N ALA A 46 2.86 -3.41 -8.75
CA ALA A 46 2.06 -4.55 -9.18
C ALA A 46 1.59 -5.43 -8.00
N GLU A 47 2.45 -5.66 -7.00
CA GLU A 47 2.11 -6.39 -5.77
C GLU A 47 0.93 -5.70 -5.03
N GLU A 48 0.88 -4.37 -4.93
CA GLU A 48 -0.24 -3.65 -4.29
C GLU A 48 -1.58 -3.84 -5.00
N LEU A 49 -1.57 -4.00 -6.33
CA LEU A 49 -2.79 -4.30 -7.07
C LEU A 49 -3.29 -5.72 -6.77
N GLU A 50 -2.39 -6.68 -6.59
CA GLU A 50 -2.76 -8.02 -6.15
C GLU A 50 -3.30 -8.02 -4.72
N HIS A 51 -2.77 -7.16 -3.85
CA HIS A 51 -3.29 -6.95 -2.49
C HIS A 51 -4.72 -6.41 -2.51
N LYS A 52 -4.95 -5.37 -3.31
CA LYS A 52 -6.27 -4.80 -3.55
C LYS A 52 -7.27 -5.89 -3.97
N GLU A 53 -6.92 -6.71 -4.96
CA GLU A 53 -7.80 -7.78 -5.45
C GLU A 53 -8.13 -8.81 -4.37
N LYS A 54 -7.15 -9.17 -3.51
CA LYS A 54 -7.38 -10.07 -2.37
C LYS A 54 -8.37 -9.46 -1.38
N LEU A 55 -8.25 -8.18 -1.05
CA LEU A 55 -9.17 -7.50 -0.14
C LEU A 55 -10.58 -7.34 -0.70
N GLU A 56 -10.69 -7.06 -1.99
CA GLU A 56 -11.98 -7.04 -2.70
C GLU A 56 -12.66 -8.40 -2.66
N LEU A 57 -11.91 -9.49 -2.82
CA LEU A 57 -12.44 -10.84 -2.67
C LEU A 57 -12.96 -11.10 -1.24
N GLU A 58 -12.22 -10.66 -0.22
CA GLU A 58 -12.68 -10.75 1.18
C GLU A 58 -13.99 -9.97 1.41
N MET A 59 -14.12 -8.80 0.80
CA MET A 59 -15.37 -8.02 0.85
C MET A 59 -16.55 -8.73 0.15
N ILE A 60 -16.31 -9.37 -1.00
CA ILE A 60 -17.32 -10.16 -1.72
C ILE A 60 -17.75 -11.38 -0.90
N LYS A 61 -16.82 -12.08 -0.25
CA LYS A 61 -17.13 -13.23 0.63
C LYS A 61 -18.06 -12.86 1.78
N MET A 62 -18.00 -11.60 2.24
CA MET A 62 -18.91 -11.04 3.25
C MET A 62 -20.30 -10.65 2.69
N GLY A 63 -20.54 -10.88 1.39
CA GLY A 63 -21.79 -10.51 0.71
C GLY A 63 -21.92 -9.00 0.46
N LYS A 64 -20.81 -8.27 0.42
CA LYS A 64 -20.78 -6.81 0.24
C LYS A 64 -20.48 -6.43 -1.20
N THR A 65 -20.88 -5.21 -1.57
CA THR A 65 -20.54 -4.62 -2.87
C THR A 65 -19.14 -4.03 -2.81
N LEU A 66 -18.38 -4.20 -3.89
CA LEU A 66 -17.07 -3.58 -4.00
C LEU A 66 -17.19 -2.04 -4.01
N PRO A 67 -16.27 -1.32 -3.34
CA PRO A 67 -16.20 0.11 -3.46
C PRO A 67 -15.95 0.48 -4.93
N THR A 68 -16.69 1.46 -5.45
CA THR A 68 -16.42 2.01 -6.79
C THR A 68 -15.21 2.93 -6.71
N GLN A 69 -14.02 2.37 -6.48
CA GLN A 69 -12.77 3.11 -6.63
C GLN A 69 -12.33 3.00 -8.08
N GLN A 70 -12.57 4.08 -8.83
CA GLN A 70 -11.99 4.21 -10.16
C GLN A 70 -10.49 4.39 -9.98
N MET A 71 -9.69 3.52 -10.61
CA MET A 71 -8.29 3.83 -10.85
C MET A 71 -8.26 5.12 -11.66
N PRO A 72 -7.62 6.21 -11.22
CA PRO A 72 -7.47 7.39 -12.05
C PRO A 72 -6.90 7.01 -13.42
N GLU A 73 -7.55 7.48 -14.48
CA GLU A 73 -7.09 7.24 -15.85
C GLU A 73 -5.78 8.01 -16.08
N GLY A 74 -4.66 7.29 -16.12
CA GLY A 74 -3.34 7.86 -16.42
C GLY A 74 -2.27 7.47 -15.39
N ARG A 75 -1.01 7.80 -15.70
CA ARG A 75 0.04 7.81 -14.66
C ARG A 75 -0.34 8.88 -13.63
N PRO A 76 -0.15 8.65 -12.33
CA PRO A 76 -0.38 9.69 -11.34
C PRO A 76 0.51 10.87 -11.71
N GLU A 77 -0.11 11.98 -12.09
CA GLU A 77 0.57 13.26 -11.97
C GLU A 77 1.01 13.37 -10.51
N SER A 78 2.16 13.99 -10.25
CA SER A 78 2.75 14.15 -8.92
C SER A 78 1.82 14.74 -7.85
N GLU A 79 0.62 15.18 -8.23
CA GLU A 79 -0.49 15.56 -7.36
C GLU A 79 -1.05 14.42 -6.50
N TYR A 80 -0.88 13.13 -6.84
CA TYR A 80 -1.35 12.03 -5.97
C TYR A 80 -0.50 11.82 -4.71
N ILE A 81 0.59 12.59 -4.54
CA ILE A 81 1.40 12.65 -3.33
C ILE A 81 0.67 13.56 -2.30
N ILE A 82 -0.57 13.24 -1.97
CA ILE A 82 -1.32 13.96 -0.93
C ILE A 82 -1.00 13.27 0.40
N SER A 83 -0.08 13.86 1.16
CA SER A 83 -0.23 13.87 2.63
C SER A 83 -1.41 14.78 2.97
N ASP A 84 -1.94 14.76 4.19
CA ASP A 84 -2.98 15.70 4.70
C ASP A 84 -2.60 17.21 4.60
N SER A 85 -1.55 17.58 3.86
CA SER A 85 -1.21 18.94 3.46
C SER A 85 -1.22 19.06 1.92
N ASP A 86 -2.10 19.91 1.38
CA ASP A 86 -2.29 20.27 -0.04
C ASP A 86 -1.07 20.95 -0.72
N ALA A 87 0.15 20.44 -0.54
CA ALA A 87 1.34 20.95 -1.22
C ALA A 87 1.90 19.86 -2.14
N PRO A 88 2.18 20.14 -3.44
CA PRO A 88 3.04 19.28 -4.23
C PRO A 88 4.40 19.27 -3.55
N LEU A 89 4.67 18.24 -2.76
CA LEU A 89 5.93 18.14 -2.06
C LEU A 89 7.00 17.90 -3.12
N ASP A 90 7.83 18.93 -3.30
CA ASP A 90 9.21 18.78 -3.74
C ASP A 90 9.97 18.00 -2.65
N MET A 91 9.50 16.76 -2.40
CA MET A 91 10.01 15.84 -1.39
C MET A 91 11.28 15.24 -1.96
N ASP A 92 12.38 15.33 -1.21
CA ASP A 92 13.61 14.65 -1.57
C ASP A 92 13.33 13.14 -1.70
N TYR A 93 14.03 12.47 -2.61
CA TYR A 93 13.90 11.02 -2.80
C TYR A 93 14.17 10.26 -1.49
N ALA A 94 15.08 10.76 -0.66
CA ALA A 94 15.33 10.21 0.68
C ALA A 94 14.09 10.28 1.59
N ASP A 95 13.39 11.41 1.59
CA ASP A 95 12.18 11.61 2.39
C ASP A 95 11.01 10.75 1.87
N MET A 96 10.92 10.54 0.55
CA MET A 96 9.95 9.59 0.00
C MET A 96 10.21 8.17 0.47
N LEU A 97 11.47 7.71 0.52
CA LEU A 97 11.78 6.37 1.01
C LEU A 97 11.37 6.20 2.48
N LEU A 98 11.61 7.21 3.32
CA LEU A 98 11.16 7.20 4.72
C LEU A 98 9.64 7.19 4.84
N LEU A 99 8.94 7.99 4.03
CA LEU A 99 7.48 7.96 3.97
C LEU A 99 6.96 6.58 3.53
N GLY A 100 7.67 5.91 2.61
CA GLY A 100 7.39 4.51 2.25
C GLY A 100 7.43 3.60 3.46
N VAL A 101 8.52 3.61 4.23
CA VAL A 101 8.65 2.84 5.48
C VAL A 101 7.48 3.06 6.44
N GLU A 102 7.04 4.31 6.63
CA GLU A 102 5.92 4.65 7.49
C GLU A 102 4.57 4.12 6.95
N LYS A 103 4.36 4.21 5.63
CA LYS A 103 3.16 3.69 4.96
C LYS A 103 3.07 2.17 5.10
N GLU A 104 4.15 1.45 4.84
CA GLU A 104 4.21 -0.02 4.98
C GLU A 104 3.99 -0.48 6.44
N ASP A 105 4.56 0.24 7.43
CA ASP A 105 4.33 -0.08 8.84
C ASP A 105 2.86 0.11 9.25
N ALA A 106 2.22 1.16 8.72
CA ALA A 106 0.80 1.43 8.95
C ALA A 106 -0.09 0.34 8.30
N ALA A 107 0.22 -0.09 7.07
CA ALA A 107 -0.50 -1.15 6.37
C ALA A 107 -0.36 -2.50 7.09
N PHE A 108 0.86 -2.87 7.48
CA PHE A 108 1.12 -4.05 8.32
C PHE A 108 0.24 -4.08 9.58
N ARG A 109 0.23 -2.97 10.32
CA ARG A 109 -0.57 -2.83 11.55
C ARG A 109 -2.06 -2.93 11.27
N MET A 110 -2.52 -2.35 10.17
CA MET A 110 -3.92 -2.42 9.75
C MET A 110 -4.35 -3.87 9.50
N TYR A 111 -3.55 -4.66 8.76
CA TYR A 111 -3.85 -6.08 8.51
C TYR A 111 -3.85 -6.91 9.79
N VAL A 112 -2.86 -6.71 10.67
CA VAL A 112 -2.81 -7.39 11.96
C VAL A 112 -4.04 -7.08 12.82
N ASN A 113 -4.53 -5.83 12.77
CA ASN A 113 -5.72 -5.40 13.50
C ASN A 113 -7.03 -5.93 12.89
N LEU A 114 -7.03 -6.32 11.61
CA LEU A 114 -8.18 -6.94 10.94
C LEU A 114 -8.37 -8.41 11.30
N ILE A 115 -7.28 -9.15 11.56
CA ILE A 115 -7.30 -10.59 11.84
C ILE A 115 -8.33 -11.03 12.91
N PRO A 116 -8.49 -10.34 14.06
CA PRO A 116 -9.48 -10.75 15.06
C PRO A 116 -10.95 -10.58 14.64
N ASN A 117 -11.20 -9.94 13.50
CA ASN A 117 -12.53 -9.64 13.01
C ASN A 117 -13.02 -10.60 11.90
N VAL A 118 -12.15 -11.47 11.39
CA VAL A 118 -12.53 -12.55 10.45
C VAL A 118 -12.82 -13.83 11.22
N HIS A 119 -13.69 -14.68 10.66
CA HIS A 119 -14.21 -15.87 11.36
C HIS A 119 -13.85 -17.19 10.68
N ASP A 120 -13.46 -17.16 9.41
CA ASP A 120 -12.94 -18.30 8.68
C ASP A 120 -11.41 -18.25 8.60
N GLU A 121 -10.81 -19.44 8.50
CA GLU A 121 -9.35 -19.61 8.50
C GLU A 121 -8.72 -19.06 7.21
N GLU A 122 -9.44 -19.09 6.09
CA GLU A 122 -8.94 -18.64 4.79
C GLU A 122 -8.70 -17.11 4.81
N SER A 123 -9.67 -16.32 5.24
CA SER A 123 -9.51 -14.87 5.42
C SER A 123 -8.39 -14.53 6.39
N ARG A 124 -8.21 -15.35 7.44
CA ARG A 124 -7.13 -15.16 8.42
C ARG A 124 -5.76 -15.36 7.79
N GLU A 125 -5.61 -16.40 6.97
CA GLU A 125 -4.39 -16.67 6.22
C GLU A 125 -4.09 -15.58 5.19
N VAL A 126 -5.11 -15.08 4.49
CA VAL A 126 -4.97 -13.96 3.53
C VAL A 126 -4.42 -12.70 4.24
N LEU A 127 -5.05 -12.28 5.35
CA LEU A 127 -4.60 -11.09 6.09
C LEU A 127 -3.20 -11.25 6.68
N LEU A 128 -2.85 -12.47 7.13
CA LEU A 128 -1.48 -12.77 7.59
C LEU A 128 -0.47 -12.68 6.45
N ALA A 129 -0.81 -13.20 5.27
CA ALA A 129 0.06 -13.15 4.10
C ALA A 129 0.30 -11.71 3.63
N LEU A 130 -0.76 -10.88 3.59
CA LEU A 130 -0.68 -9.45 3.29
C LEU A 130 0.23 -8.74 4.29
N ALA A 131 -0.01 -8.90 5.59
CA ALA A 131 0.84 -8.32 6.63
C ALA A 131 2.32 -8.70 6.48
N GLN A 132 2.62 -9.94 6.05
CA GLN A 132 4.00 -10.35 5.82
C GLN A 132 4.62 -9.71 4.58
N GLU A 133 3.84 -9.41 3.54
CA GLU A 133 4.32 -8.69 2.35
C GLU A 133 4.66 -7.24 2.69
N GLU A 134 3.81 -6.53 3.44
CA GLU A 134 4.10 -5.16 3.90
C GLU A 134 5.43 -5.07 4.66
N VAL A 135 5.76 -6.07 5.47
CA VAL A 135 7.06 -6.13 6.17
C VAL A 135 8.22 -6.30 5.18
N ARG A 136 8.03 -7.06 4.09
CA ARG A 136 9.03 -7.19 3.02
C ARG A 136 9.18 -5.88 2.25
N HIS A 137 8.09 -5.21 1.93
CA HIS A 137 8.09 -3.89 1.29
C HIS A 137 8.80 -2.85 2.15
N LYS A 138 8.49 -2.79 3.45
CA LYS A 138 9.18 -1.95 4.42
C LYS A 138 10.69 -2.17 4.39
N LEU A 139 11.13 -3.42 4.41
CA LEU A 139 12.55 -3.75 4.35
C LEU A 139 13.20 -3.34 3.01
N ARG A 140 12.46 -3.40 1.90
CA ARG A 140 12.94 -2.92 0.59
C ARG A 140 13.18 -1.39 0.64
N PHE A 141 12.26 -0.63 1.22
CA PHE A 141 12.42 0.81 1.45
C PHE A 141 13.61 1.15 2.35
N GLU A 142 13.72 0.51 3.52
CA GLU A 142 14.83 0.71 4.46
C GLU A 142 16.19 0.41 3.80
N THR A 143 16.25 -0.67 3.01
CA THR A 143 17.48 -1.08 2.31
C THR A 143 17.91 -0.04 1.28
N GLU A 144 16.98 0.48 0.49
CA GLU A 144 17.28 1.51 -0.51
C GLU A 144 17.73 2.81 0.16
N TYR A 145 17.06 3.22 1.24
CA TYR A 145 17.45 4.40 2.02
C TYR A 145 18.87 4.27 2.59
N ASP A 146 19.21 3.12 3.15
CA ASP A 146 20.56 2.83 3.65
C ASP A 146 21.62 2.85 2.53
N MET A 147 21.28 2.37 1.33
CA MET A 147 22.17 2.44 0.17
C MET A 147 22.38 3.87 -0.32
N LEU A 148 21.32 4.68 -0.34
CA LEU A 148 21.37 6.10 -0.69
C LEU A 148 22.29 6.85 0.27
N ARG A 149 22.12 6.66 1.58
CA ARG A 149 22.94 7.32 2.61
C ARG A 149 24.41 6.93 2.60
N LYS A 150 24.77 5.74 2.12
CA LYS A 150 26.18 5.29 2.00
C LYS A 150 26.88 5.89 0.77
N LYS A 151 26.12 6.42 -0.20
CA LYS A 151 26.66 7.03 -1.43
C LYS A 151 26.78 8.56 -1.34
N ALA A 152 26.09 9.19 -0.39
CA ALA A 152 26.15 10.62 -0.09
C ALA A 152 27.37 10.97 0.77
#